data_AF-S4P240-F1
#
_entry.id   AF-S4P240-F1
#
_cell.length_a   1.000
_cell.length_b   1.000
_cell.length_c   1.000
_cell.angle_alpha   90.00
_cell.angle_beta   90.00
_cell.angle_gamma   90.00
#
_symmetry.space_group_name_H-M   'P 1'
#
loop_
_entity.id
_entity.type
_entity.pdbx_description
1 polymer ?
#
loop_
_entity_poly.entity_id
_entity_poly.type
_entity_poly.pdbx_seq_one_letter_code
_entity_poly.pdbx_strand_id
1 'polypeptide(L)'
;MRHGLKPKKGLLGPKKELWDILQMVEKYSPEAADITASIRDLPTVKTAMGRARAWLRLALMQKRLADYLRILLEHREETLEEYFEPHALMLNEEAVIITGLLVGLNVVDCNLCVKEEDLDSQQGVIDFSLYLRGSNSSNELAGNGNNGNNEPKQRHINTMLDQKNYIEELNRHLNATVTNLQSKVEGLTTTNALMKEDLAIAKNTMIQLVEENNQLKHALGQDLSKDSRMKVMEVQADEEEKRSVKSNTSDKYKHEKESELGKSLEEEKKKNMELQKELDLQISLKAEMEVAMKLLEKDIHDKQDTIISLRRQLDDIKLINLEMYKKLQECESSLKHKTELIAKLEAKTESMGSTIHQLDEKLQEDKNVRKNLEENSRSLGQKAAIAETRAVAAEGDLRIEREWRISLQESMMRD
;
A
#
# COMPACT_ATOMS: atom_id res chain seq x y z
N MET A 1 10.70 -7.29 -13.01
CA MET A 1 10.45 -6.10 -13.86
C MET A 1 10.86 -4.75 -13.24
N ARG A 2 10.79 -4.51 -11.91
CA ARG A 2 11.20 -3.21 -11.32
C ARG A 2 12.70 -3.10 -10.95
N HIS A 3 13.44 -4.20 -10.97
CA HIS A 3 14.86 -4.23 -10.61
C HIS A 3 15.68 -3.32 -11.53
N GLY A 4 16.41 -2.37 -10.94
CA GLY A 4 17.24 -1.41 -11.66
C GLY A 4 16.46 -0.33 -12.43
N LEU A 5 15.18 -0.10 -12.14
CA LEU A 5 14.42 1.00 -12.75
C LEU A 5 14.97 2.34 -12.26
N LYS A 6 15.29 3.25 -13.19
CA LYS A 6 15.90 4.56 -12.88
C LYS A 6 14.98 5.39 -11.97
N PRO A 7 15.49 5.96 -10.86
CA PRO A 7 14.69 6.82 -9.99
C PRO A 7 14.35 8.15 -10.69
N LYS A 8 13.32 8.83 -10.17
CA LYS A 8 12.93 10.17 -10.64
C LYS A 8 14.13 11.12 -10.58
N LYS A 9 14.53 11.71 -11.71
CA LYS A 9 15.57 12.75 -11.75
C LYS A 9 14.95 14.12 -11.41
N GLY A 10 15.37 14.70 -10.29
CA GLY A 10 14.98 16.05 -9.86
C GLY A 10 13.54 16.19 -9.33
N LEU A 11 13.16 17.41 -8.95
CA LEU A 11 11.85 17.71 -8.35
C LEU A 11 10.70 17.67 -9.36
N LEU A 12 10.97 18.04 -10.62
CA LEU A 12 9.97 18.24 -11.68
C LEU A 12 10.03 17.24 -12.84
N GLY A 13 11.01 16.33 -12.88
CA GLY A 13 11.12 15.34 -13.96
C GLY A 13 9.98 14.31 -13.92
N PRO A 14 9.51 13.77 -15.06
CA PRO A 14 8.53 12.70 -15.08
C PRO A 14 9.09 11.47 -14.35
N LYS A 15 8.28 10.86 -13.49
CA LYS A 15 8.66 9.64 -12.78
C LYS A 15 8.55 8.48 -13.77
N LYS A 16 9.64 7.76 -13.98
CA LYS A 16 9.67 6.57 -14.83
C LYS A 16 8.95 5.43 -14.12
N GLU A 17 7.82 5.00 -14.66
CA GLU A 17 6.99 3.94 -14.09
C GLU A 17 6.98 2.70 -14.99
N LEU A 18 6.69 1.54 -14.40
CA LEU A 18 6.60 0.28 -15.15
C LEU A 18 5.51 0.34 -16.24
N TRP A 19 4.41 1.03 -15.96
CA TRP A 19 3.34 1.24 -16.93
C TRP A 19 3.81 1.95 -18.20
N ASP A 20 4.72 2.91 -18.07
CA ASP A 20 5.25 3.66 -19.21
C ASP A 20 5.97 2.76 -20.20
N ILE A 21 6.62 1.71 -19.69
CA ILE A 21 7.31 0.69 -20.48
C ILE A 21 6.31 -0.30 -21.08
N LEU A 22 5.33 -0.77 -20.30
CA LEU A 22 4.37 -1.78 -20.77
C LEU A 22 3.48 -1.27 -21.90
N GLN A 23 3.03 -0.01 -21.82
CA GLN A 23 2.21 0.59 -22.89
C GLN A 23 2.99 0.75 -24.20
N MET A 24 4.33 0.73 -24.19
CA MET A 24 5.14 0.81 -25.40
C MET A 24 5.00 -0.41 -26.31
N VAL A 25 4.57 -1.55 -25.78
CA VAL A 25 4.32 -2.77 -26.57
C VAL A 25 3.32 -2.49 -27.70
N GLU A 26 2.33 -1.62 -27.48
CA GLU A 26 1.31 -1.29 -28.49
C GLU A 26 1.90 -0.65 -29.76
N LYS A 27 3.11 -0.06 -29.68
CA LYS A 27 3.80 0.49 -30.86
C LYS A 27 4.38 -0.58 -31.78
N TYR A 28 4.73 -1.74 -31.23
CA TYR A 28 5.39 -2.83 -31.95
C TYR A 28 4.44 -4.00 -32.24
N SER A 29 3.36 -4.15 -31.45
CA SER A 29 2.32 -5.15 -31.67
C SER A 29 0.93 -4.52 -31.55
N PRO A 30 0.18 -4.43 -32.66
CA PRO A 30 -1.20 -3.89 -32.66
C PRO A 30 -2.14 -4.66 -31.72
N GLU A 31 -1.87 -5.94 -31.48
CA GLU A 31 -2.69 -6.78 -30.59
C GLU A 31 -2.68 -6.30 -29.14
N ALA A 32 -1.59 -5.62 -28.72
CA ALA A 32 -1.50 -5.03 -27.39
C ALA A 32 -2.27 -3.70 -27.27
N ALA A 33 -2.70 -3.09 -28.39
CA ALA A 33 -3.40 -1.81 -28.39
C ALA A 33 -4.77 -1.90 -27.70
N ASP A 34 -5.51 -2.98 -27.94
CA ASP A 34 -6.84 -3.19 -27.36
C ASP A 34 -6.79 -3.26 -25.83
N ILE A 35 -5.86 -4.03 -25.26
CA ILE A 35 -5.70 -4.12 -23.80
C ILE A 35 -5.15 -2.83 -23.22
N THR A 36 -4.22 -2.17 -23.92
CA THR A 36 -3.60 -0.92 -23.44
C THR A 36 -4.61 0.21 -23.41
N ALA A 37 -5.46 0.33 -24.44
CA ALA A 37 -6.60 1.25 -24.45
C ALA A 37 -7.59 0.93 -23.34
N SER A 38 -7.98 -0.34 -23.19
CA SER A 38 -8.91 -0.78 -22.13
C SER A 38 -8.45 -0.39 -20.72
N ILE A 39 -7.14 -0.38 -20.46
CA ILE A 39 -6.57 0.01 -19.16
C ILE A 39 -6.48 1.52 -18.99
N ARG A 40 -6.18 2.27 -20.07
CA ARG A 40 -6.21 3.75 -20.02
C ARG A 40 -7.60 4.25 -19.64
N ASP A 41 -8.62 3.61 -20.16
CA ASP A 41 -10.03 3.99 -19.98
C ASP A 41 -10.67 3.36 -18.73
N LEU A 42 -9.90 2.61 -17.93
CA LEU A 42 -10.40 1.92 -16.74
C LEU A 42 -10.51 2.89 -15.55
N PRO A 43 -11.73 3.29 -15.12
CA PRO A 43 -11.90 4.33 -14.09
C PRO A 43 -11.56 3.84 -12.68
N THR A 44 -11.55 2.53 -12.45
CA THR A 44 -11.31 1.92 -11.15
C THR A 44 -9.83 1.90 -10.76
N VAL A 45 -8.91 2.11 -11.72
CA VAL A 45 -7.46 2.04 -11.50
C VAL A 45 -6.81 3.39 -11.73
N LYS A 46 -6.28 3.98 -10.66
CA LYS A 46 -5.80 5.37 -10.63
C LYS A 46 -4.28 5.47 -10.70
N THR A 47 -3.54 4.45 -10.28
CA THR A 47 -2.07 4.51 -10.22
C THR A 47 -1.41 3.85 -11.43
N ALA A 48 -0.22 4.32 -11.79
CA ALA A 48 0.61 3.68 -12.81
C ALA A 48 0.94 2.21 -12.45
N MET A 49 1.16 1.91 -11.17
CA MET A 49 1.39 0.54 -10.71
C MET A 49 0.16 -0.35 -10.89
N GLY A 50 -1.03 0.16 -10.54
CA GLY A 50 -2.28 -0.54 -10.77
C GLY A 50 -2.53 -0.80 -12.25
N ARG A 51 -2.23 0.16 -13.12
CA ARG A 51 -2.33 -0.01 -14.57
C ARG A 51 -1.37 -1.07 -15.09
N ALA A 52 -0.13 -1.09 -14.60
CA ALA A 52 0.83 -2.14 -14.94
C ALA A 52 0.33 -3.54 -14.52
N ARG A 53 -0.27 -3.66 -13.33
CA ARG A 53 -0.86 -4.91 -12.84
C ARG A 53 -2.09 -5.33 -13.66
N ALA A 54 -2.94 -4.39 -14.04
CA ALA A 54 -4.08 -4.65 -14.92
C ALA A 54 -3.60 -5.17 -16.28
N TRP A 55 -2.55 -4.55 -16.83
CA TRP A 55 -1.94 -4.94 -18.09
C TRP A 55 -1.38 -6.34 -18.06
N LEU A 56 -0.64 -6.70 -17.02
CA LEU A 56 -0.11 -8.05 -16.86
C LEU A 56 -1.22 -9.10 -16.75
N ARG A 57 -2.33 -8.79 -16.04
CA ARG A 57 -3.50 -9.68 -15.99
C ARG A 57 -4.12 -9.88 -17.38
N LEU A 58 -4.37 -8.80 -18.12
CA LEU A 58 -4.97 -8.88 -19.45
C LEU A 58 -4.05 -9.57 -20.47
N ALA A 59 -2.75 -9.29 -20.45
CA ALA A 59 -1.77 -9.96 -21.30
C ALA A 59 -1.69 -11.47 -21.01
N LEU A 60 -1.84 -11.86 -19.74
CA LEU A 60 -1.90 -13.27 -19.35
C LEU A 60 -3.20 -13.94 -19.81
N MET A 61 -4.35 -13.26 -19.67
CA MET A 61 -5.64 -13.75 -20.19
C MET A 61 -5.65 -13.89 -21.73
N GLN A 62 -4.93 -13.01 -22.43
CA GLN A 62 -4.70 -13.12 -23.88
C GLN A 62 -3.69 -14.21 -24.26
N LYS A 63 -3.01 -14.84 -23.28
CA LYS A 63 -1.95 -15.84 -23.51
C LYS A 63 -0.79 -15.31 -24.34
N ARG A 64 -0.53 -14.00 -24.22
CA ARG A 64 0.46 -13.24 -24.99
C ARG A 64 1.55 -12.60 -24.12
N LEU A 65 1.51 -12.78 -22.79
CA LEU A 65 2.44 -12.13 -21.87
C LEU A 65 3.91 -12.37 -22.25
N ALA A 66 4.29 -13.62 -22.57
CA ALA A 66 5.65 -13.95 -22.98
C ALA A 66 6.04 -13.28 -24.31
N ASP A 67 5.12 -13.26 -25.29
CA ASP A 67 5.33 -12.62 -26.58
C ASP A 67 5.56 -11.12 -26.43
N TYR A 68 4.76 -10.45 -25.59
CA TYR A 68 4.90 -9.01 -25.36
C TYR A 68 6.18 -8.64 -24.62
N LEU A 69 6.61 -9.45 -23.63
CA LEU A 69 7.90 -9.23 -22.98
C LEU A 69 9.07 -9.48 -23.92
N ARG A 70 8.97 -10.48 -24.81
CA ARG A 70 9.98 -10.72 -25.85
C ARG A 70 10.12 -9.50 -26.77
N ILE A 71 9.01 -8.90 -27.20
CA ILE A 71 9.03 -7.67 -28.03
C ILE A 71 9.79 -6.52 -27.36
N LEU A 72 9.60 -6.32 -26.05
CA LEU A 72 10.35 -5.31 -25.29
C LEU A 72 11.86 -5.62 -25.25
N LEU A 73 12.24 -6.89 -25.15
CA LEU A 73 13.64 -7.31 -25.17
C LEU A 73 14.27 -7.19 -26.57
N GLU A 74 13.51 -7.46 -27.63
CA GLU A 74 13.95 -7.28 -29.02
C GLU A 74 14.23 -5.80 -29.35
N HIS A 75 13.47 -4.88 -28.75
CA HIS A 75 13.61 -3.42 -28.92
C HIS A 75 14.28 -2.76 -27.70
N ARG A 76 15.24 -3.45 -27.05
CA ARG A 76 15.85 -3.04 -25.78
C ARG A 76 16.44 -1.63 -25.82
N GLU A 77 17.18 -1.30 -26.87
CA GLU A 77 17.88 -0.01 -27.03
C GLU A 77 16.90 1.17 -27.08
N GLU A 78 15.76 0.98 -27.75
CA GLU A 78 14.76 2.03 -27.98
C GLU A 78 13.76 2.16 -26.84
N THR A 79 13.55 1.09 -26.05
CA THR A 79 12.47 1.02 -25.05
C THR A 79 12.93 0.86 -23.61
N LEU A 80 14.01 0.11 -23.35
CA LEU A 80 14.41 -0.29 -21.99
C LEU A 80 15.61 0.51 -21.47
N GLU A 81 16.59 0.82 -22.32
CA GLU A 81 17.83 1.50 -21.88
C GLU A 81 17.59 2.91 -21.31
N GLU A 82 16.57 3.61 -21.82
CA GLU A 82 16.15 4.88 -21.24
C GLU A 82 15.63 4.71 -19.79
N TYR A 83 14.97 3.60 -19.48
CA TYR A 83 14.23 3.40 -18.23
C TYR A 83 15.02 2.66 -17.16
N PHE A 84 15.99 1.83 -17.55
CA PHE A 84 16.73 0.96 -16.65
C PHE A 84 18.21 1.35 -16.54
N GLU A 85 18.80 1.09 -15.38
CA GLU A 85 20.25 1.11 -15.17
C GLU A 85 20.92 -0.12 -15.80
N PRO A 86 22.22 -0.08 -16.20
CA PRO A 86 22.87 -1.19 -16.91
C PRO A 86 22.83 -2.55 -16.20
N HIS A 87 22.81 -2.55 -14.86
CA HIS A 87 22.73 -3.75 -14.02
C HIS A 87 21.28 -4.24 -13.79
N ALA A 88 20.29 -3.62 -14.43
CA ALA A 88 18.90 -4.00 -14.30
C ALA A 88 18.64 -5.39 -14.87
N LEU A 89 17.69 -6.10 -14.26
CA LEU A 89 17.36 -7.47 -14.68
C LEU A 89 16.90 -7.49 -16.14
N MET A 90 16.09 -6.50 -16.54
CA MET A 90 15.51 -6.40 -17.88
C MET A 90 16.54 -6.14 -18.99
N LEU A 91 17.77 -5.75 -18.64
CA LEU A 91 18.84 -5.49 -19.63
C LEU A 91 19.83 -6.66 -19.76
N ASN A 92 19.74 -7.68 -18.91
CA ASN A 92 20.68 -8.79 -18.86
C ASN A 92 20.03 -10.11 -19.32
N GLU A 93 20.85 -11.15 -19.53
CA GLU A 93 20.45 -12.44 -20.11
C GLU A 93 19.34 -13.14 -19.31
N GLU A 94 19.25 -12.89 -18.00
CA GLU A 94 18.22 -13.46 -17.14
C GLU A 94 16.81 -13.07 -17.60
N ALA A 95 16.62 -11.90 -18.20
CA ALA A 95 15.32 -11.51 -18.74
C ALA A 95 14.87 -12.38 -19.91
N VAL A 96 15.82 -12.84 -20.75
CA VAL A 96 15.54 -13.76 -21.86
C VAL A 96 15.11 -15.13 -21.32
N ILE A 97 15.81 -15.62 -20.29
CA ILE A 97 15.48 -16.88 -19.62
C ILE A 97 14.08 -16.82 -19.00
N ILE A 98 13.78 -15.76 -18.23
CA ILE A 98 12.47 -15.55 -17.61
C ILE A 98 11.37 -15.52 -18.69
N THR A 99 11.61 -14.81 -19.79
CA THR A 99 10.65 -14.73 -20.90
C THR A 99 10.41 -16.10 -21.54
N GLY A 100 11.45 -16.91 -21.71
CA GLY A 100 11.34 -18.30 -22.18
C GLY A 100 10.50 -19.18 -21.24
N LEU A 101 10.68 -19.03 -19.92
CA LEU A 101 9.85 -19.75 -18.93
C LEU A 101 8.38 -19.32 -18.97
N LEU A 102 8.11 -18.03 -19.22
CA LEU A 102 6.75 -17.49 -19.30
C LEU A 102 5.94 -18.08 -20.47
N VAL A 103 6.57 -18.62 -21.51
CA VAL A 103 5.87 -19.31 -22.60
C VAL A 103 5.05 -20.49 -22.09
N GLY A 104 5.50 -21.14 -21.00
CA GLY A 104 4.76 -22.21 -20.35
C GLY A 104 3.41 -21.77 -19.78
N LEU A 105 3.19 -20.46 -19.55
CA LEU A 105 1.90 -19.94 -19.08
C LEU A 105 0.85 -19.87 -20.18
N ASN A 106 1.23 -19.97 -21.47
CA ASN A 106 0.28 -19.86 -22.58
C ASN A 106 -0.77 -20.99 -22.58
N VAL A 107 -0.47 -22.14 -21.96
CA VAL A 107 -1.43 -23.25 -21.85
C VAL A 107 -2.43 -23.05 -20.72
N VAL A 108 -2.16 -22.12 -19.79
CA VAL A 108 -3.03 -21.84 -18.65
C VAL A 108 -4.17 -20.95 -19.09
N ASP A 109 -5.40 -21.37 -18.78
CA ASP A 109 -6.58 -20.53 -19.01
C ASP A 109 -6.88 -19.74 -17.74
N CYS A 110 -6.83 -18.42 -17.86
CA CYS A 110 -6.96 -17.49 -16.75
C CYS A 110 -8.19 -16.60 -16.98
N ASN A 111 -9.05 -16.48 -15.98
CA ASN A 111 -10.10 -15.47 -15.95
C ASN A 111 -9.89 -14.58 -14.72
N LEU A 112 -9.15 -13.49 -14.91
CA LEU A 112 -8.72 -12.62 -13.82
C LEU A 112 -9.56 -11.35 -13.79
N CYS A 113 -10.14 -11.03 -12.63
CA CYS A 113 -10.90 -9.80 -12.45
C CYS A 113 -9.98 -8.57 -12.53
N VAL A 114 -10.40 -7.55 -13.29
CA VAL A 114 -9.67 -6.29 -13.42
C VAL A 114 -10.52 -5.08 -12.98
N LYS A 115 -11.85 -5.18 -13.07
CA LYS A 115 -12.78 -4.09 -12.73
C LYS A 115 -13.13 -4.01 -11.25
N GLU A 116 -13.29 -5.16 -10.60
CA GLU A 116 -13.80 -5.27 -9.23
C GLU A 116 -12.69 -5.41 -8.16
N GLU A 117 -11.45 -5.61 -8.59
CA GLU A 117 -10.30 -5.81 -7.70
C GLU A 117 -9.55 -4.47 -7.48
N ASP A 118 -9.11 -4.21 -6.25
CA ASP A 118 -8.23 -3.07 -5.97
C ASP A 118 -6.81 -3.34 -6.48
N LEU A 119 -6.50 -2.78 -7.64
CA LEU A 119 -5.19 -2.94 -8.28
C LEU A 119 -4.17 -1.89 -7.83
N ASP A 120 -4.59 -0.83 -7.15
CA ASP A 120 -3.71 0.26 -6.71
C ASP A 120 -3.04 -0.08 -5.38
N SER A 121 -3.72 -0.80 -4.50
CA SER A 121 -3.19 -1.24 -3.21
C SER A 121 -2.11 -2.32 -3.31
N GLN A 122 -1.30 -2.49 -2.26
CA GLN A 122 -0.26 -3.51 -2.22
C GLN A 122 -0.89 -4.91 -2.23
N GLN A 123 -0.52 -5.75 -3.21
CA GLN A 123 -0.99 -7.13 -3.27
C GLN A 123 -0.52 -7.92 -2.04
N GLY A 124 -1.35 -8.86 -1.58
CA GLY A 124 -1.05 -9.73 -0.47
C GLY A 124 0.23 -10.55 -0.69
N VAL A 125 0.82 -11.05 0.41
CA VAL A 125 2.02 -11.90 0.36
C VAL A 125 1.65 -13.22 -0.30
N ILE A 126 2.35 -13.57 -1.38
CA ILE A 126 2.23 -14.88 -2.02
C ILE A 126 2.83 -15.92 -1.07
N ASP A 127 2.02 -16.87 -0.63
CA ASP A 127 2.49 -17.97 0.20
C ASP A 127 3.22 -19.01 -0.67
N PHE A 128 4.54 -18.85 -0.79
CA PHE A 128 5.40 -19.81 -1.48
C PHE A 128 5.58 -21.12 -0.71
N SER A 129 5.11 -21.23 0.54
CA SER A 129 5.22 -22.49 1.31
C SER A 129 4.51 -23.64 0.60
N LEU A 130 3.41 -23.35 -0.12
CA LEU A 130 2.66 -24.31 -0.91
C LEU A 130 3.47 -24.93 -2.06
N TYR A 131 4.38 -24.16 -2.67
CA TYR A 131 5.25 -24.62 -3.75
C TYR A 131 6.57 -25.21 -3.24
N LEU A 132 6.98 -24.84 -2.03
CA LEU A 132 8.16 -25.38 -1.37
C LEU A 132 7.88 -26.69 -0.62
N ARG A 133 6.60 -27.06 -0.44
CA ARG A 133 6.18 -28.32 0.18
C ARG A 133 6.13 -29.53 -0.77
N GLY A 134 6.42 -29.36 -2.06
CA GLY A 134 6.23 -30.41 -3.07
C GLY A 134 7.51 -30.89 -3.75
N SER A 135 8.19 -31.87 -3.16
CA SER A 135 8.96 -32.91 -3.87
C SER A 135 9.29 -34.14 -3.00
N ASN A 136 9.14 -34.08 -1.66
CA ASN A 136 9.61 -35.18 -0.78
C ASN A 136 8.51 -35.90 0.03
N SER A 137 7.21 -35.67 -0.21
CA SER A 137 6.15 -36.29 0.63
C SER A 137 5.32 -37.37 -0.05
N SER A 138 5.57 -37.68 -1.33
CA SER A 138 4.75 -38.64 -2.08
C SER A 138 5.42 -39.97 -2.40
N ASN A 139 6.68 -40.21 -1.97
CA ASN A 139 7.41 -41.42 -2.38
C ASN A 139 8.17 -42.19 -1.29
N GLU A 140 7.97 -41.89 -0.01
CA GLU A 140 8.65 -42.61 1.11
C GLU A 140 7.81 -43.76 1.71
N LEU A 141 6.96 -44.43 0.92
CA LEU A 141 6.25 -45.64 1.39
C LEU A 141 6.59 -46.92 0.63
N ALA A 142 7.60 -46.91 -0.26
CA ALA A 142 8.10 -48.14 -0.85
C ALA A 142 9.61 -48.04 -1.15
N GLY A 143 10.43 -48.73 -0.36
CA GLY A 143 11.81 -49.01 -0.76
C GLY A 143 12.85 -48.90 0.35
N ASN A 144 13.13 -50.03 0.98
CA ASN A 144 14.31 -50.29 1.79
C ASN A 144 15.60 -49.91 1.03
N GLY A 145 16.51 -49.13 1.62
CA GLY A 145 17.81 -48.85 1.00
C GLY A 145 18.67 -47.85 1.77
N ASN A 146 19.75 -48.36 2.35
CA ASN A 146 20.74 -47.64 3.14
C ASN A 146 21.58 -46.65 2.29
N ASN A 147 22.07 -45.59 2.95
CA ASN A 147 23.11 -44.63 2.54
C ASN A 147 22.82 -43.62 1.40
N GLY A 148 22.85 -42.32 1.74
CA GLY A 148 23.36 -41.31 0.79
C GLY A 148 22.82 -39.88 0.80
N ASN A 149 21.62 -39.58 1.34
CA ASN A 149 20.95 -38.30 0.99
C ASN A 149 20.62 -37.40 2.19
N ASN A 150 21.64 -36.82 2.83
CA ASN A 150 21.47 -35.64 3.69
C ASN A 150 21.45 -34.31 2.89
N GLU A 151 21.86 -34.32 1.61
CA GLU A 151 21.84 -33.13 0.74
C GLU A 151 20.46 -32.50 0.51
N PRO A 152 19.35 -33.25 0.32
CA PRO A 152 18.04 -32.64 0.07
C PRO A 152 17.51 -31.87 1.29
N LYS A 153 17.78 -32.39 2.50
CA LYS A 153 17.42 -31.73 3.77
C LYS A 153 18.26 -30.48 3.99
N GLN A 154 19.57 -30.53 3.71
CA GLN A 154 20.44 -29.36 3.82
C GLN A 154 20.08 -28.27 2.81
N ARG A 155 19.73 -28.63 1.56
CA ARG A 155 19.32 -27.67 0.53
C ARG A 155 17.97 -27.03 0.87
N HIS A 156 17.05 -27.78 1.47
CA HIS A 156 15.78 -27.27 1.97
C HIS A 156 15.98 -26.31 3.15
N ILE A 157 16.87 -26.62 4.09
CA ILE A 157 17.25 -25.73 5.20
C ILE A 157 17.89 -24.45 4.67
N ASN A 158 18.81 -24.56 3.70
CA ASN A 158 19.45 -23.39 3.09
C ASN A 158 18.41 -22.49 2.38
N THR A 159 17.44 -23.09 1.67
CA THR A 159 16.35 -22.33 1.02
C THR A 159 15.46 -21.61 2.06
N MET A 160 15.13 -22.28 3.17
CA MET A 160 14.38 -21.63 4.26
C MET A 160 15.17 -20.51 4.94
N LEU A 161 16.49 -20.64 5.06
CA LEU A 161 17.37 -19.60 5.59
C LEU A 161 17.46 -18.40 4.64
N ASP A 162 17.58 -18.63 3.33
CA ASP A 162 17.57 -17.55 2.34
C ASP A 162 16.23 -16.81 2.32
N GLN A 163 15.12 -17.53 2.49
CA GLN A 163 13.80 -16.91 2.65
C GLN A 163 13.68 -16.10 3.93
N LYS A 164 14.18 -16.64 5.05
CA LYS A 164 14.23 -15.91 6.31
C LYS A 164 15.03 -14.62 6.15
N ASN A 165 16.22 -14.69 5.56
CA ASN A 165 17.06 -13.53 5.28
C ASN A 165 16.36 -12.51 4.37
N TYR A 166 15.66 -12.97 3.32
CA TYR A 166 14.89 -12.08 2.44
C TYR A 166 13.77 -11.34 3.19
N ILE A 167 13.02 -12.06 4.03
CA ILE A 167 11.94 -11.47 4.84
C ILE A 167 12.51 -10.53 5.90
N GLU A 168 13.63 -10.88 6.52
CA GLU A 168 14.32 -10.02 7.49
C GLU A 168 14.83 -8.73 6.84
N GLU A 169 15.44 -8.81 5.64
CA GLU A 169 15.89 -7.63 4.91
C GLU A 169 14.71 -6.79 4.42
N LEU A 170 13.61 -7.43 3.97
CA LEU A 170 12.38 -6.73 3.61
C LEU A 170 11.79 -5.99 4.82
N ASN A 171 11.73 -6.63 5.98
CA ASN A 171 11.30 -6.00 7.23
C ASN A 171 12.25 -4.87 7.65
N ARG A 172 13.57 -5.02 7.46
CA ARG A 172 14.54 -3.95 7.73
C ARG A 172 14.30 -2.76 6.82
N HIS A 173 14.04 -2.99 5.53
CA HIS A 173 13.77 -1.96 4.55
C HIS A 173 12.41 -1.28 4.79
N LEU A 174 11.40 -2.04 5.21
CA LEU A 174 10.09 -1.53 5.58
C LEU A 174 10.19 -0.65 6.83
N ASN A 175 10.89 -1.11 7.87
CA ASN A 175 11.16 -0.33 9.08
C ASN A 175 11.92 0.96 8.77
N ALA A 176 12.96 0.89 7.94
CA ALA A 176 13.69 2.09 7.49
C ALA A 176 12.77 3.08 6.73
N THR A 177 11.86 2.56 5.91
CA THR A 177 10.87 3.38 5.19
C THR A 177 9.88 4.03 6.15
N VAL A 178 9.39 3.28 7.15
CA VAL A 178 8.50 3.80 8.21
C VAL A 178 9.19 4.91 8.98
N THR A 179 10.44 4.71 9.41
CA THR A 179 11.22 5.74 10.13
C THR A 179 11.44 6.98 9.28
N ASN A 180 11.76 6.83 7.99
CA ASN A 180 11.95 7.97 7.09
C ASN A 180 10.64 8.73 6.87
N LEU A 181 9.52 8.02 6.67
CA LEU A 181 8.20 8.63 6.56
C LEU A 181 7.79 9.34 7.85
N GLN A 182 8.05 8.75 9.02
CA GLN A 182 7.83 9.40 10.32
C GLN A 182 8.63 10.70 10.44
N SER A 183 9.92 10.69 10.15
CA SER A 183 10.76 11.89 10.15
C SER A 183 10.24 12.96 9.18
N LYS A 184 9.77 12.56 8.00
CA LYS A 184 9.19 13.49 7.02
C LYS A 184 7.87 14.07 7.49
N VAL A 185 7.03 13.28 8.16
CA VAL A 185 5.77 13.75 8.77
C VAL A 185 6.07 14.73 9.90
N GLU A 186 7.04 14.45 10.76
CA GLU A 186 7.48 15.37 11.81
C GLU A 186 8.02 16.68 11.23
N GLY A 187 8.86 16.61 10.20
CA GLY A 187 9.39 17.78 9.51
C GLY A 187 8.28 18.64 8.86
N LEU A 188 7.32 18.01 8.19
CA LEU A 188 6.16 18.72 7.63
C LEU A 188 5.27 19.30 8.71
N THR A 189 5.06 18.60 9.82
CA THR A 189 4.27 19.07 10.97
C THR A 189 4.90 20.31 11.59
N THR A 190 6.23 20.30 11.77
CA THR A 190 7.00 21.42 12.29
C THR A 190 6.95 22.62 11.34
N THR A 191 7.15 22.39 10.05
CA THR A 191 7.06 23.44 9.02
C THR A 191 5.66 24.06 8.98
N ASN A 192 4.60 23.25 9.08
CA ASN A 192 3.22 23.72 9.09
C ASN A 192 2.91 24.54 10.37
N ALA A 193 3.50 24.19 11.51
CA ALA A 193 3.39 24.98 12.73
C ALA A 193 4.05 26.37 12.56
N LEU A 194 5.29 26.41 12.04
CA LEU A 194 5.99 27.67 11.76
C LEU A 194 5.23 28.54 10.76
N MET A 195 4.73 27.97 9.67
CA MET A 195 3.93 28.73 8.69
C MET A 195 2.64 29.30 9.28
N LYS A 196 2.00 28.61 10.24
CA LYS A 196 0.83 29.14 10.95
C LYS A 196 1.21 30.33 11.84
N GLU A 197 2.37 30.27 12.48
CA GLU A 197 2.90 31.36 13.30
C GLU A 197 3.25 32.57 12.44
N ASP A 198 3.97 32.38 11.33
CA ASP A 198 4.28 33.43 10.36
C ASP A 198 3.01 34.10 9.80
N LEU A 199 1.98 33.28 9.50
CA LEU A 199 0.70 33.79 9.04
C LEU A 199 -0.01 34.63 10.12
N ALA A 200 0.10 34.25 11.40
CA ALA A 200 -0.47 35.01 12.51
C ALA A 200 0.27 36.35 12.69
N ILE A 201 1.61 36.34 12.61
CA ILE A 201 2.43 37.56 12.66
C ILE A 201 2.06 38.49 11.50
N ALA A 202 2.02 37.99 10.27
CA ALA A 202 1.67 38.79 9.10
C ALA A 202 0.26 39.39 9.19
N LYS A 203 -0.72 38.63 9.73
CA LYS A 203 -2.06 39.16 10.00
C LYS A 203 -2.06 40.30 11.01
N ASN A 204 -1.29 40.18 12.10
CA ASN A 204 -1.20 41.23 13.11
C ASN A 204 -0.53 42.50 12.54
N THR A 205 0.52 42.34 11.74
CA THR A 205 1.17 43.46 11.04
C THR A 205 0.20 44.14 10.06
N MET A 206 -0.60 43.36 9.33
CA MET A 206 -1.62 43.90 8.44
C MET A 206 -2.67 44.72 9.21
N ILE A 207 -3.13 44.24 10.36
CA ILE A 207 -4.06 44.96 11.22
C ILE A 207 -3.45 46.30 11.68
N GLN A 208 -2.20 46.28 12.16
CA GLN A 208 -1.49 47.50 12.55
C GLN A 208 -1.38 48.50 11.40
N LEU A 209 -0.99 48.05 10.21
CA LEU A 209 -0.88 48.91 9.02
C LEU A 209 -2.24 49.48 8.59
N VAL A 210 -3.32 48.70 8.69
CA VAL A 210 -4.68 49.17 8.41
C VAL A 210 -5.09 50.24 9.42
N GLU A 211 -4.77 50.05 10.70
CA GLU A 211 -5.08 51.01 11.76
C GLU A 211 -4.27 52.30 11.61
N GLU A 212 -2.98 52.21 11.30
CA GLU A 212 -2.11 53.35 11.00
C GLU A 212 -2.59 54.12 9.75
N ASN A 213 -3.01 53.40 8.69
CA ASN A 213 -3.59 54.01 7.49
C ASN A 213 -4.93 54.73 7.82
N ASN A 214 -5.77 54.14 8.66
CA ASN A 214 -7.00 54.79 9.13
C ASN A 214 -6.71 56.04 9.98
N GLN A 215 -5.70 55.99 10.85
CA GLN A 215 -5.26 57.16 11.63
C GLN A 215 -4.71 58.26 10.72
N LEU A 216 -3.90 57.92 9.72
CA LEU A 216 -3.40 58.87 8.73
C LEU A 216 -4.53 59.50 7.92
N LYS A 217 -5.51 58.71 7.46
CA LYS A 217 -6.73 59.22 6.82
C LYS A 217 -7.52 60.15 7.74
N HIS A 218 -7.63 59.83 9.02
CA HIS A 218 -8.28 60.71 10.01
C HIS A 218 -7.49 62.01 10.24
N ALA A 219 -6.16 61.94 10.29
CA ALA A 219 -5.30 63.11 10.44
C ALA A 219 -5.39 64.02 9.20
N LEU A 220 -5.32 63.46 7.99
CA LEU A 220 -5.54 64.18 6.73
C LEU A 220 -6.96 64.78 6.65
N GLY A 221 -7.98 64.03 7.07
CA GLY A 221 -9.36 64.52 7.14
C GLY A 221 -9.56 65.64 8.17
N GLN A 222 -8.84 65.60 9.29
CA GLN A 222 -8.82 66.68 10.28
C GLN A 222 -8.06 67.91 9.76
N ASP A 223 -6.96 67.74 9.03
CA ASP A 223 -6.18 68.85 8.45
C ASP A 223 -6.98 69.59 7.38
N LEU A 224 -7.72 68.86 6.53
CA LEU A 224 -8.68 69.46 5.59
C LEU A 224 -9.79 70.24 6.30
N SER A 225 -10.27 69.76 7.46
CA SER A 225 -11.30 70.46 8.26
C SER A 225 -10.75 71.69 8.98
N LYS A 226 -9.48 71.67 9.39
CA LYS A 226 -8.78 72.80 10.01
C LYS A 226 -8.41 73.86 8.98
N ASP A 227 -7.92 73.48 7.81
CA ASP A 227 -7.64 74.41 6.71
C ASP A 227 -8.94 75.05 6.17
N SER A 228 -10.03 74.27 6.12
CA SER A 228 -11.36 74.81 5.78
C SER A 228 -11.93 75.75 6.86
N ARG A 229 -11.72 75.46 8.16
CA ARG A 229 -12.15 76.36 9.25
C ARG A 229 -11.29 77.63 9.34
N MET A 230 -10.00 77.55 9.05
CA MET A 230 -9.09 78.68 9.05
C MET A 230 -9.44 79.66 7.92
N LYS A 231 -9.75 79.14 6.71
CA LYS A 231 -10.29 79.95 5.60
C LYS A 231 -11.67 80.55 5.88
N VAL A 232 -12.55 79.85 6.62
CA VAL A 232 -13.88 80.38 6.97
C VAL A 232 -13.80 81.45 8.06
N MET A 233 -12.87 81.37 9.01
CA MET A 233 -12.64 82.44 10.00
C MET A 233 -11.95 83.68 9.41
N GLU A 234 -11.05 83.51 8.43
CA GLU A 234 -10.38 84.62 7.75
C GLU A 234 -11.35 85.41 6.85
N VAL A 235 -12.33 84.73 6.22
CA VAL A 235 -13.38 85.37 5.42
C VAL A 235 -14.48 86.03 6.29
N GLN A 236 -14.69 85.56 7.52
CA GLN A 236 -15.65 86.17 8.46
C GLN A 236 -15.09 87.38 9.23
N ALA A 237 -13.76 87.55 9.30
CA ALA A 237 -13.13 88.72 9.92
C ALA A 237 -13.08 89.96 8.99
N ASP A 238 -13.11 89.75 7.67
CA ASP A 238 -13.03 90.83 6.67
C ASP A 238 -14.39 91.47 6.30
N GLU A 239 -15.52 90.91 6.75
CA GLU A 239 -16.87 91.41 6.43
C GLU A 239 -17.45 92.43 7.43
N GLU A 240 -16.84 92.66 8.59
CA GLU A 240 -17.36 93.63 9.60
C GLU A 240 -16.72 95.03 9.58
N GLU A 241 -15.68 95.29 8.77
CA GLU A 241 -14.99 96.60 8.75
C GLU A 241 -15.26 97.46 7.49
N LYS A 242 -16.47 97.44 6.90
CA LYS A 242 -16.84 98.44 5.85
C LYS A 242 -18.26 98.97 5.99
N ARG A 243 -18.50 99.76 7.03
CA ARG A 243 -19.53 100.81 7.02
C ARG A 243 -18.94 102.14 7.47
N SER A 244 -18.51 102.97 6.52
CA SER A 244 -18.96 104.37 6.43
C SER A 244 -18.28 105.13 5.29
N VAL A 245 -19.04 106.10 4.75
CA VAL A 245 -18.64 107.28 3.98
C VAL A 245 -18.39 107.14 2.46
N LYS A 246 -19.50 107.22 1.73
CA LYS A 246 -19.91 108.30 0.80
C LYS A 246 -18.96 108.79 -0.33
N SER A 247 -19.59 108.75 -1.53
CA SER A 247 -19.61 109.69 -2.66
C SER A 247 -18.58 109.59 -3.79
N ASN A 248 -19.20 109.30 -4.95
CA ASN A 248 -19.02 109.89 -6.27
C ASN A 248 -17.83 109.50 -7.16
N THR A 249 -18.21 109.41 -8.44
CA THR A 249 -17.43 109.42 -9.69
C THR A 249 -16.85 108.11 -10.24
N SER A 250 -17.59 107.63 -11.25
CA SER A 250 -17.11 107.42 -12.63
C SER A 250 -16.71 106.00 -13.07
N ASP A 251 -17.13 105.68 -14.29
CA ASP A 251 -17.28 104.40 -15.00
C ASP A 251 -16.07 103.44 -15.08
N LYS A 252 -14.97 103.69 -14.36
CA LYS A 252 -13.82 102.78 -14.28
C LYS A 252 -14.05 101.59 -13.33
N TYR A 253 -14.82 101.77 -12.27
CA TYR A 253 -15.10 100.72 -11.27
C TYR A 253 -16.08 99.64 -11.73
N LYS A 254 -16.88 99.90 -12.78
CA LYS A 254 -17.83 98.91 -13.33
C LYS A 254 -17.12 97.86 -14.19
N HIS A 255 -16.16 98.28 -15.01
CA HIS A 255 -15.44 97.40 -15.93
C HIS A 255 -14.44 96.48 -15.20
N GLU A 256 -13.91 96.91 -14.06
CA GLU A 256 -13.03 96.11 -13.20
C GLU A 256 -13.83 95.06 -12.42
N LYS A 257 -14.99 95.42 -11.86
CA LYS A 257 -15.92 94.48 -11.23
C LYS A 257 -16.52 93.47 -12.20
N GLU A 258 -16.90 93.88 -13.41
CA GLU A 258 -17.40 92.94 -14.44
C GLU A 258 -16.31 91.97 -14.89
N SER A 259 -15.05 92.41 -14.96
CA SER A 259 -13.92 91.52 -15.27
C SER A 259 -13.61 90.55 -14.12
N GLU A 260 -13.71 90.97 -12.86
CA GLU A 260 -13.54 90.10 -11.69
C GLU A 260 -14.69 89.10 -11.53
N LEU A 261 -15.93 89.55 -11.73
CA LEU A 261 -17.12 88.67 -11.75
C LEU A 261 -17.05 87.64 -12.89
N GLY A 262 -16.55 88.04 -14.07
CA GLY A 262 -16.33 87.14 -15.19
C GLY A 262 -15.30 86.05 -14.88
N LYS A 263 -14.16 86.42 -14.28
CA LYS A 263 -13.12 85.45 -13.85
C LYS A 263 -13.64 84.51 -12.77
N SER A 264 -14.37 85.03 -11.79
CA SER A 264 -14.94 84.22 -10.71
C SER A 264 -15.99 83.22 -11.24
N LEU A 265 -16.81 83.62 -12.22
CA LEU A 265 -17.75 82.71 -12.89
C LEU A 265 -17.03 81.61 -13.71
N GLU A 266 -15.92 81.94 -14.37
CA GLU A 266 -15.10 80.99 -15.12
C GLU A 266 -14.46 79.95 -14.16
N GLU A 267 -13.94 80.40 -13.02
CA GLU A 267 -13.39 79.55 -11.96
C GLU A 267 -14.45 78.65 -11.33
N GLU A 268 -15.65 79.18 -11.08
CA GLU A 268 -16.77 78.41 -10.54
C GLU A 268 -17.21 77.32 -11.53
N LYS A 269 -17.30 77.64 -12.83
CA LYS A 269 -17.58 76.66 -13.89
C LYS A 269 -16.51 75.57 -13.97
N LYS A 270 -15.25 75.94 -13.81
CA LYS A 270 -14.13 74.99 -13.79
C LYS A 270 -14.22 74.05 -12.58
N LYS A 271 -14.43 74.59 -11.38
CA LYS A 271 -14.66 73.79 -10.17
C LYS A 271 -15.86 72.87 -10.32
N ASN A 272 -16.96 73.33 -10.92
CA ASN A 272 -18.15 72.52 -11.12
C ASN A 272 -17.89 71.36 -12.10
N MET A 273 -17.09 71.58 -13.16
CA MET A 273 -16.64 70.52 -14.06
C MET A 273 -15.71 69.52 -13.36
N GLU A 274 -14.82 69.97 -12.48
CA GLU A 274 -13.93 69.11 -11.69
C GLU A 274 -14.73 68.27 -10.69
N LEU A 275 -15.68 68.86 -9.98
CA LEU A 275 -16.63 68.18 -9.09
C LEU A 275 -17.46 67.12 -9.83
N GLN A 276 -17.93 67.43 -11.03
CA GLN A 276 -18.68 66.48 -11.84
C GLN A 276 -17.82 65.26 -12.23
N LYS A 277 -16.56 65.48 -12.62
CA LYS A 277 -15.62 64.38 -12.92
C LYS A 277 -15.32 63.52 -11.70
N GLU A 278 -15.12 64.14 -10.53
CA GLU A 278 -14.88 63.41 -9.28
C GLU A 278 -16.12 62.59 -8.89
N LEU A 279 -17.33 63.14 -9.08
CA LEU A 279 -18.58 62.42 -8.85
C LEU A 279 -18.69 61.18 -9.76
N ASP A 280 -18.40 61.32 -11.05
CA ASP A 280 -18.43 60.21 -12.00
C ASP A 280 -17.40 59.13 -11.63
N LEU A 281 -16.20 59.52 -11.17
CA LEU A 281 -15.18 58.60 -10.68
C LEU A 281 -15.64 57.85 -9.42
N GLN A 282 -16.26 58.54 -8.46
CA GLN A 282 -16.82 57.93 -7.25
C GLN A 282 -17.94 56.93 -7.57
N ILE A 283 -18.78 57.21 -8.57
CA ILE A 283 -19.81 56.28 -9.03
C ILE A 283 -19.18 55.01 -9.60
N SER A 284 -18.13 55.15 -10.42
CA SER A 284 -17.39 54.00 -11.00
C SER A 284 -16.75 53.14 -9.90
N LEU A 285 -16.03 53.77 -8.96
CA LEU A 285 -15.38 53.07 -7.85
C LEU A 285 -16.40 52.34 -6.95
N LYS A 286 -17.55 52.95 -6.70
CA LYS A 286 -18.63 52.32 -5.93
C LYS A 286 -19.16 51.08 -6.65
N ALA A 287 -19.35 51.12 -7.96
CA ALA A 287 -19.80 49.98 -8.75
C ALA A 287 -18.77 48.84 -8.73
N GLU A 288 -17.48 49.15 -8.89
CA GLU A 288 -16.40 48.16 -8.79
C GLU A 288 -16.33 47.52 -7.41
N MET A 289 -16.45 48.32 -6.34
CA MET A 289 -16.47 47.83 -4.96
C MET A 289 -17.65 46.89 -4.71
N GLU A 290 -18.83 47.17 -5.26
CA GLU A 290 -20.01 46.30 -5.12
C GLU A 290 -19.79 44.94 -5.81
N VAL A 291 -19.14 44.91 -6.98
CA VAL A 291 -18.78 43.66 -7.66
C VAL A 291 -17.74 42.89 -6.86
N ALA A 292 -16.70 43.55 -6.36
CA ALA A 292 -15.68 42.92 -5.52
C ALA A 292 -16.28 42.33 -4.23
N MET A 293 -17.21 43.03 -3.60
CA MET A 293 -17.93 42.55 -2.41
C MET A 293 -18.75 41.29 -2.72
N LYS A 294 -19.51 41.26 -3.82
CA LYS A 294 -20.29 40.08 -4.21
C LYS A 294 -19.41 38.86 -4.51
N LEU A 295 -18.24 39.07 -5.13
CA LEU A 295 -17.28 37.99 -5.38
C LEU A 295 -16.71 37.44 -4.07
N LEU A 296 -16.42 38.31 -3.10
CA LEU A 296 -15.90 37.92 -1.79
C LEU A 296 -16.97 37.21 -0.95
N GLU A 297 -18.22 37.68 -0.99
CA GLU A 297 -19.36 36.98 -0.39
C GLU A 297 -19.52 35.57 -0.96
N LYS A 298 -19.42 35.43 -2.29
CA LYS A 298 -19.47 34.11 -2.94
C LYS A 298 -18.32 33.20 -2.47
N ASP A 299 -17.08 33.69 -2.45
CA ASP A 299 -15.92 32.92 -1.97
C ASP A 299 -16.07 32.49 -0.50
N ILE A 300 -16.67 33.33 0.35
CA ILE A 300 -17.00 32.96 1.73
C ILE A 300 -18.01 31.81 1.77
N HIS A 301 -19.08 31.87 0.98
CA HIS A 301 -20.09 30.81 0.92
C HIS A 301 -19.48 29.49 0.40
N ASP A 302 -18.70 29.54 -0.68
CA ASP A 302 -18.03 28.36 -1.25
C ASP A 302 -17.07 27.71 -0.22
N LYS A 303 -16.35 28.54 0.57
CA LYS A 303 -15.51 28.07 1.67
C LYS A 303 -16.31 27.48 2.83
N GLN A 304 -17.47 28.07 3.17
CA GLN A 304 -18.35 27.54 4.21
C GLN A 304 -18.91 26.16 3.81
N ASP A 305 -19.34 25.98 2.56
CA ASP A 305 -19.81 24.69 2.05
C ASP A 305 -18.70 23.64 2.08
N THR A 306 -17.47 24.03 1.73
CA THR A 306 -16.30 23.16 1.85
C THR A 306 -16.06 22.73 3.30
N ILE A 307 -16.17 23.65 4.26
CA ILE A 307 -16.04 23.34 5.70
C ILE A 307 -17.13 22.37 6.16
N ILE A 308 -18.37 22.55 5.72
CA ILE A 308 -19.49 21.66 6.06
C ILE A 308 -19.22 20.25 5.53
N SER A 309 -18.76 20.14 4.27
CA SER A 309 -18.38 18.85 3.67
C SER A 309 -17.25 18.16 4.44
N LEU A 310 -16.19 18.91 4.80
CA LEU A 310 -15.07 18.36 5.57
C LEU A 310 -15.48 17.90 6.97
N ARG A 311 -16.39 18.62 7.64
CA ARG A 311 -16.94 18.19 8.94
C ARG A 311 -17.70 16.88 8.82
N ARG A 312 -18.51 16.73 7.78
CA ARG A 312 -19.23 15.48 7.51
C ARG A 312 -18.28 14.31 7.26
N GLN A 313 -17.25 14.51 6.42
CA GLN A 313 -16.23 13.49 6.17
C GLN A 313 -15.48 13.09 7.46
N LEU A 314 -15.20 14.05 8.34
CA LEU A 314 -14.57 13.77 9.63
C LEU A 314 -15.46 12.87 10.52
N ASP A 315 -16.77 13.09 10.52
CA ASP A 315 -17.70 12.25 11.28
C ASP A 315 -17.85 10.85 10.66
N ASP A 316 -17.85 10.74 9.34
CA ASP A 316 -17.81 9.45 8.64
C ASP A 316 -16.53 8.65 9.00
N ILE A 317 -15.36 9.31 9.05
CA ILE A 317 -14.10 8.69 9.46
C ILE A 317 -14.17 8.21 10.92
N LYS A 318 -14.78 8.98 11.83
CA LYS A 318 -14.95 8.55 13.23
C LYS A 318 -15.82 7.30 13.32
N LEU A 319 -16.90 7.22 12.55
CA LEU A 319 -17.77 6.04 12.51
C LEU A 319 -17.01 4.81 11.99
N ILE A 320 -16.26 4.98 10.90
CA ILE A 320 -15.41 3.91 10.35
C ILE A 320 -14.38 3.44 11.39
N ASN A 321 -13.72 4.36 12.09
CA ASN A 321 -12.76 4.00 13.13
C ASN A 321 -13.42 3.21 14.27
N LEU A 322 -14.60 3.61 14.74
CA LEU A 322 -15.34 2.88 15.77
C LEU A 322 -15.72 1.47 15.31
N GLU A 323 -16.20 1.32 14.07
CA GLU A 323 -16.54 0.02 13.50
C GLU A 323 -15.29 -0.86 13.36
N MET A 324 -14.16 -0.28 12.94
CA MET A 324 -12.89 -0.99 12.83
C MET A 324 -12.39 -1.48 14.19
N TYR A 325 -12.46 -0.65 15.25
CA TYR A 325 -12.13 -1.08 16.61
C TYR A 325 -13.01 -2.23 17.09
N LYS A 326 -14.31 -2.18 16.78
CA LYS A 326 -15.24 -3.25 17.13
C LYS A 326 -14.88 -4.56 16.41
N LYS A 327 -14.62 -4.51 15.09
CA LYS A 327 -14.18 -5.69 14.31
C LYS A 327 -12.85 -6.24 14.80
N LEU A 328 -11.91 -5.37 15.17
CA LEU A 328 -10.62 -5.78 15.73
C LEU A 328 -10.83 -6.56 17.04
N GLN A 329 -11.66 -6.05 17.94
CA GLN A 329 -11.98 -6.71 19.21
C GLN A 329 -12.66 -8.07 19.00
N GLU A 330 -13.59 -8.17 18.03
CA GLU A 330 -14.22 -9.43 17.66
C GLU A 330 -13.18 -10.44 17.12
N CYS A 331 -12.27 -10.00 16.24
CA CYS A 331 -11.18 -10.83 15.74
C CYS A 331 -10.23 -11.30 16.85
N GLU A 332 -9.84 -10.43 17.79
CA GLU A 332 -9.01 -10.79 18.94
C GLU A 332 -9.69 -11.85 19.81
N SER A 333 -10.99 -11.70 20.07
CA SER A 333 -11.76 -12.68 20.85
C SER A 333 -11.83 -14.05 20.14
N SER A 334 -12.04 -14.05 18.83
CA SER A 334 -12.06 -15.26 18.01
C SER A 334 -10.70 -15.94 17.96
N LEU A 335 -9.63 -15.16 17.81
CA LEU A 335 -8.25 -15.65 17.81
C LEU A 335 -7.93 -16.31 19.15
N LYS A 336 -8.25 -15.66 20.27
CA LYS A 336 -8.05 -16.21 21.61
C LYS A 336 -8.75 -17.57 21.78
N HIS A 337 -10.03 -17.66 21.37
CA HIS A 337 -10.76 -18.93 21.41
C HIS A 337 -10.12 -20.02 20.54
N LYS A 338 -9.66 -19.68 19.32
CA LYS A 338 -8.96 -20.64 18.44
C LYS A 338 -7.65 -21.11 19.04
N THR A 339 -6.86 -20.21 19.64
CA THR A 339 -5.61 -20.56 20.32
C THR A 339 -5.86 -21.51 21.49
N GLU A 340 -6.88 -21.27 22.31
CA GLU A 340 -7.28 -22.18 23.40
C GLU A 340 -7.70 -23.56 22.87
N LEU A 341 -8.40 -23.62 21.73
CA LEU A 341 -8.77 -24.88 21.09
C LEU A 341 -7.55 -25.65 20.57
N ILE A 342 -6.58 -24.96 19.95
CA ILE A 342 -5.33 -25.55 19.48
C ILE A 342 -4.57 -26.17 20.65
N ALA A 343 -4.40 -25.43 21.76
CA ALA A 343 -3.72 -25.95 22.94
C ALA A 343 -4.38 -27.24 23.49
N LYS A 344 -5.72 -27.32 23.47
CA LYS A 344 -6.45 -28.54 23.86
C LYS A 344 -6.19 -29.71 22.89
N LEU A 345 -6.12 -29.45 21.59
CA LEU A 345 -5.84 -30.47 20.58
C LEU A 345 -4.39 -30.95 20.65
N GLU A 346 -3.44 -30.06 20.92
CA GLU A 346 -2.03 -30.41 21.14
C GLU A 346 -1.87 -31.33 22.36
N ALA A 347 -2.46 -30.96 23.50
CA ALA A 347 -2.46 -31.80 24.69
C ALA A 347 -3.08 -33.19 24.44
N LYS A 348 -4.17 -33.25 23.68
CA LYS A 348 -4.80 -34.53 23.29
C LYS A 348 -3.89 -35.36 22.38
N THR A 349 -3.18 -34.70 21.45
CA THR A 349 -2.25 -35.36 20.53
C THR A 349 -1.06 -35.95 21.29
N GLU A 350 -0.52 -35.22 22.26
CA GLU A 350 0.57 -35.69 23.13
C GLU A 350 0.13 -36.91 23.97
N SER A 351 -1.05 -36.84 24.58
CA SER A 351 -1.64 -37.96 25.34
C SER A 351 -1.85 -39.20 24.46
N MET A 352 -2.34 -39.01 23.23
CA MET A 352 -2.50 -40.09 22.27
C MET A 352 -1.15 -40.66 21.83
N GLY A 353 -0.14 -39.82 21.62
CA GLY A 353 1.24 -40.24 21.33
C GLY A 353 1.83 -41.12 22.43
N SER A 354 1.64 -40.73 23.70
CA SER A 354 2.07 -41.55 24.84
C SER A 354 1.36 -42.91 24.88
N THR A 355 0.05 -42.94 24.60
CA THR A 355 -0.73 -44.18 24.56
C THR A 355 -0.25 -45.11 23.43
N ILE A 356 0.04 -44.56 22.25
CA ILE A 356 0.58 -45.32 21.12
C ILE A 356 1.94 -45.91 21.48
N HIS A 357 2.81 -45.14 22.13
CA HIS A 357 4.13 -45.64 22.53
C HIS A 357 4.02 -46.82 23.52
N GLN A 358 3.15 -46.72 24.52
CA GLN A 358 2.89 -47.82 25.46
C GLN A 358 2.33 -49.08 24.78
N LEU A 359 1.47 -48.91 23.78
CA LEU A 359 0.94 -50.03 23.01
C LEU A 359 2.02 -50.69 22.13
N ASP A 360 2.94 -49.90 21.57
CA ASP A 360 4.05 -50.41 20.76
C ASP A 360 5.06 -51.19 21.61
N GLU A 361 5.38 -50.71 22.82
CA GLU A 361 6.20 -51.44 23.79
C GLU A 361 5.59 -52.79 24.16
N LYS A 362 4.30 -52.82 24.49
CA LYS A 362 3.58 -54.07 24.79
C LYS A 362 3.56 -55.02 23.60
N LEU A 363 3.33 -54.51 22.39
CA LEU A 363 3.35 -55.32 21.18
C LEU A 363 4.73 -55.96 20.96
N GLN A 364 5.81 -55.24 21.27
CA GLN A 364 7.17 -55.75 21.14
C GLN A 364 7.48 -56.81 22.20
N GLU A 365 7.01 -56.62 23.44
CA GLU A 365 7.07 -57.64 24.49
C GLU A 365 6.33 -58.91 24.07
N ASP A 366 5.09 -58.79 23.60
CA ASP A 366 4.27 -59.93 23.12
C ASP A 366 4.95 -60.65 21.94
N LYS A 367 5.59 -59.93 21.01
CA LYS A 367 6.36 -60.54 19.91
C LYS A 367 7.53 -61.36 20.43
N ASN A 368 8.24 -60.87 21.45
CA ASN A 368 9.35 -61.61 22.06
C ASN A 368 8.86 -62.86 22.78
N VAL A 369 7.77 -62.75 23.55
CA VAL A 369 7.13 -63.89 24.21
C VAL A 369 6.70 -64.94 23.18
N ARG A 370 6.05 -64.52 22.09
CA ARG A 370 5.64 -65.42 21.00
C ARG A 370 6.84 -66.13 20.38
N LYS A 371 7.93 -65.42 20.10
CA LYS A 371 9.16 -66.01 19.54
C LYS A 371 9.74 -67.08 20.48
N ASN A 372 9.82 -66.80 21.77
CA ASN A 372 10.31 -67.76 22.77
C ASN A 372 9.40 -69.00 22.86
N LEU A 373 8.08 -68.82 22.80
CA LEU A 373 7.12 -69.93 22.78
C LEU A 373 7.25 -70.77 21.51
N GLU A 374 7.44 -70.16 20.34
CA GLU A 374 7.69 -70.86 19.08
C GLU A 374 8.98 -71.68 19.12
N GLU A 375 10.07 -71.13 19.65
CA GLU A 375 11.34 -71.84 19.82
C GLU A 375 11.21 -73.02 20.79
N ASN A 376 10.53 -72.82 21.93
CA ASN A 376 10.24 -73.89 22.88
C ASN A 376 9.38 -75.00 22.27
N SER A 377 8.33 -74.64 21.52
CA SER A 377 7.47 -75.60 20.82
C SER A 377 8.26 -76.41 19.80
N ARG A 378 9.17 -75.78 19.04
CA ARG A 378 10.05 -76.48 18.10
C ARG A 378 10.99 -77.46 18.81
N SER A 379 11.61 -77.04 19.91
CA SER A 379 12.49 -77.91 20.71
C SER A 379 11.74 -79.12 21.28
N LEU A 380 10.55 -78.91 21.82
CA LEU A 380 9.68 -79.98 22.31
C LEU A 380 9.27 -80.93 21.18
N GLY A 381 8.91 -80.40 20.01
CA GLY A 381 8.59 -81.20 18.83
C GLY A 381 9.76 -82.09 18.39
N GLN A 382 10.99 -81.56 18.38
CA GLN A 382 12.20 -82.35 18.08
C GLN A 382 12.43 -83.45 19.12
N LYS A 383 12.30 -83.14 20.42
CA LYS A 383 12.44 -84.12 21.49
C LYS A 383 11.39 -85.22 21.39
N ALA A 384 10.14 -84.87 21.08
CA ALA A 384 9.06 -85.82 20.87
C ALA A 384 9.35 -86.75 19.68
N ALA A 385 9.78 -86.22 18.54
CA ALA A 385 10.14 -87.02 17.37
C ALA A 385 11.30 -88.00 17.65
N ILE A 386 12.33 -87.57 18.40
CA ILE A 386 13.44 -88.44 18.82
C ILE A 386 12.92 -89.55 19.75
N ALA A 387 12.07 -89.20 20.72
CA ALA A 387 11.48 -90.17 21.63
C ALA A 387 10.60 -91.20 20.89
N GLU A 388 9.80 -90.75 19.93
CA GLU A 388 8.97 -91.61 19.08
C GLU A 388 9.84 -92.57 18.25
N THR A 389 10.91 -92.06 17.62
CA THR A 389 11.85 -92.91 16.86
C THR A 389 12.49 -93.98 17.76
N ARG A 390 12.88 -93.62 18.99
CA ARG A 390 13.43 -94.57 19.97
C ARG A 390 12.39 -95.59 20.42
N ALA A 391 11.14 -95.17 20.64
CA ALA A 391 10.06 -96.07 21.01
C ALA A 391 9.80 -97.10 19.91
N VAL A 392 9.68 -96.65 18.65
CA VAL A 392 9.51 -97.53 17.48
C VAL A 392 10.67 -98.52 17.35
N ALA A 393 11.92 -98.06 17.54
CA ALA A 393 13.08 -98.96 17.52
C ALA A 393 13.00 -100.03 18.62
N ALA A 394 12.69 -99.63 19.86
CA ALA A 394 12.54 -100.56 20.98
C ALA A 394 11.37 -101.54 20.79
N GLU A 395 10.25 -101.11 20.20
CA GLU A 395 9.14 -102.00 19.82
C GLU A 395 9.56 -103.02 18.75
N GLY A 396 10.38 -102.58 17.78
CA GLY A 396 10.99 -103.45 16.78
C GLY A 396 11.90 -104.51 17.42
N ASP A 397 12.80 -104.11 18.32
CA ASP A 397 13.68 -105.02 19.04
C ASP A 397 12.90 -106.04 19.88
N LEU A 398 11.86 -105.57 20.59
CA LEU A 398 10.96 -106.44 21.37
C LEU A 398 10.22 -107.45 20.48
N ARG A 399 9.83 -107.05 19.26
CA ARG A 399 9.21 -107.96 18.30
C ARG A 399 10.18 -109.04 17.86
N ILE A 400 11.42 -108.67 17.53
CA ILE A 400 12.47 -109.62 17.16
C ILE A 400 12.73 -110.61 18.30
N GLU A 401 12.85 -110.13 19.55
CA GLU A 401 13.03 -111.00 20.73
C GLU A 401 11.88 -111.99 20.88
N ARG A 402 10.63 -111.53 20.71
CA ARG A 402 9.44 -112.40 20.76
C ARG A 402 9.48 -113.47 19.67
N GLU A 403 9.79 -113.09 18.43
CA GLU A 403 9.91 -114.03 17.30
C GLU A 403 11.03 -115.05 17.53
N TRP A 404 12.18 -114.61 18.06
CA TRP A 404 13.29 -115.48 18.47
C TRP A 404 12.86 -116.47 19.57
N ARG A 405 12.17 -115.97 20.61
CA ARG A 405 11.70 -116.79 21.73
C ARG A 405 10.70 -117.85 21.28
N ILE A 406 9.77 -117.48 20.40
CA ILE A 406 8.82 -118.44 19.79
C ILE A 406 9.58 -119.47 18.97
N SER A 407 10.52 -119.05 18.12
CA SER A 407 11.33 -119.97 17.30
C SER A 407 12.14 -120.96 18.14
N LEU A 408 12.72 -120.49 19.25
CA LEU A 408 13.47 -121.32 20.19
C LEU A 408 12.55 -122.32 20.92
N GLN A 409 11.34 -121.90 21.31
CA GLN A 409 10.34 -122.79 21.89
C GLN A 409 9.87 -123.85 20.89
N GLU A 410 9.68 -123.48 19.62
CA GLU A 410 9.33 -124.42 18.55
C GLU A 410 10.46 -125.41 18.22
N SER A 411 11.73 -125.03 18.34
CA SER A 411 12.85 -125.96 18.17
C SER A 411 12.95 -126.93 19.33
N MET A 412 12.74 -126.45 20.57
CA MET A 412 12.76 -127.29 21.77
C MET A 412 11.61 -128.31 21.84
N MET A 413 10.51 -128.12 21.11
CA MET A 413 9.43 -129.10 21.02
C MET A 413 9.61 -130.14 19.89
N ARG A 414 10.61 -129.96 19.02
CA ARG A 414 10.91 -130.88 17.90
C ARG A 414 12.04 -131.87 18.20
N ASP A 415 12.84 -131.60 19.24
CA ASP A 415 13.73 -132.56 19.90
C ASP A 415 12.98 -133.30 21.02
#